data_AF-A0A7S3ZED0-F1
#
_entry.id   AF-A0A7S3ZED0-F1
#
_cell.length_a   1.000
_cell.length_b   1.000
_cell.length_c   1.000
_cell.angle_alpha   90.00
_cell.angle_beta   90.00
_cell.angle_gamma   90.00
#
_symmetry.space_group_name_H-M   'P 1'
#
loop_
_entity.id
_entity.type
_entity.pdbx_description
1 polymer ?
#
loop_
_entity_poly.entity_id
_entity_poly.type
_entity_poly.pdbx_seq_one_letter_code
_entity_poly.pdbx_strand_id
1 'polypeptide(L)'
;AAERGGDGARADAATQPQRAHHPLRDAASSAVSARARQEKDRAEDRETGGVKFEIAAQYIAAAGSCWYLSLLTIVMLAGQVLLLMMSWYFGEWAAQDQEQQQSPRSIGIAIGLGLLCLGWSIMRAVWVLMAMVGASQKLHDTMFHNVVRLPTRFFDTNPSGRVLNRFSKDIGFADDLMPATFF
;
A
#
# COMPACT_ATOMS: atom_id res chain seq x y z
N ALA A 1 6.17 -94.66 13.25
CA ALA A 1 5.75 -93.45 12.52
C ALA A 1 6.95 -92.54 12.40
N ALA A 2 7.59 -92.53 11.22
CA ALA A 2 8.82 -91.79 10.92
C ALA A 2 8.69 -91.13 9.54
N GLU A 3 8.94 -89.82 9.55
CA GLU A 3 9.54 -88.92 8.55
C GLU A 3 9.68 -89.28 7.05
N ARG A 4 9.29 -88.26 6.25
CA ARG A 4 10.01 -87.56 5.15
C ARG A 4 9.87 -87.98 3.67
N GLY A 5 9.71 -86.91 2.86
CA GLY A 5 10.01 -86.78 1.42
C GLY A 5 8.75 -86.88 0.56
N GLY A 6 8.17 -85.84 -0.04
CA GLY A 6 8.67 -84.54 -0.49
C GLY A 6 8.67 -84.55 -2.02
N ASP A 7 7.74 -83.86 -2.69
CA ASP A 7 8.09 -83.06 -3.88
C ASP A 7 6.99 -82.10 -4.37
N GLY A 8 7.46 -80.91 -4.75
CA GLY A 8 7.02 -80.05 -5.85
C GLY A 8 5.55 -79.74 -6.13
N ALA A 9 5.13 -78.51 -5.82
CA ALA A 9 4.37 -77.69 -6.78
C ALA A 9 4.44 -76.19 -6.44
N ARG A 10 5.03 -75.43 -7.37
CA ARG A 10 4.98 -73.96 -7.53
C ARG A 10 3.54 -73.47 -7.70
N ALA A 11 3.21 -72.32 -7.10
CA ALA A 11 2.22 -71.28 -7.49
C ALA A 11 1.73 -70.60 -6.18
N ASP A 12 1.64 -69.30 -5.95
CA ASP A 12 1.85 -68.08 -6.71
C ASP A 12 2.12 -66.97 -5.68
N ALA A 13 3.31 -66.35 -5.71
CA ALA A 13 3.59 -65.14 -4.94
C ALA A 13 3.44 -63.95 -5.89
N ALA A 14 2.20 -63.45 -6.01
CA ALA A 14 1.94 -62.21 -6.72
C ALA A 14 2.53 -61.03 -5.94
N THR A 15 3.72 -60.59 -6.37
CA THR A 15 4.33 -59.33 -5.96
C THR A 15 3.40 -58.18 -6.33
N GLN A 16 2.72 -57.58 -5.34
CA GLN A 16 2.07 -56.28 -5.52
C GLN A 16 3.15 -55.24 -5.85
N PRO A 17 3.02 -54.44 -6.92
CA PRO A 17 3.99 -53.40 -7.19
C PRO A 17 3.82 -52.32 -6.12
N GLN A 18 4.89 -52.14 -5.36
CA GLN A 18 5.07 -51.05 -4.41
C GLN A 18 4.78 -49.73 -5.15
N ARG A 19 3.68 -49.04 -4.80
CA ARG A 19 3.38 -47.71 -5.35
C ARG A 19 4.52 -46.78 -4.96
N ALA A 20 5.44 -46.55 -5.90
CA ALA A 20 6.45 -45.53 -5.76
C ALA A 20 5.73 -44.20 -5.48
N HIS A 21 5.99 -43.61 -4.30
CA HIS A 21 5.66 -42.21 -4.05
C HIS A 21 6.37 -41.39 -5.11
N HIS A 22 5.62 -40.94 -6.11
CA HIS A 22 6.16 -40.26 -7.27
C HIS A 22 6.26 -38.75 -6.95
N PRO A 23 7.44 -38.20 -6.64
CA PRO A 23 7.58 -36.83 -6.13
C PRO A 23 7.04 -35.75 -7.08
N LEU A 24 7.00 -36.03 -8.38
CA LEU A 24 6.37 -35.12 -9.37
C LEU A 24 4.87 -34.92 -9.16
N ARG A 25 4.15 -35.90 -8.58
CA ARG A 25 2.69 -35.81 -8.37
C ARG A 25 2.34 -34.90 -7.20
N ASP A 26 3.18 -34.92 -6.17
CA ASP A 26 3.04 -34.05 -4.98
C ASP A 26 3.48 -32.62 -5.31
N ALA A 27 4.52 -32.45 -6.12
CA ALA A 27 4.93 -31.15 -6.64
C ALA A 27 3.88 -30.52 -7.57
N ALA A 28 3.24 -31.31 -8.45
CA ALA A 28 2.16 -30.85 -9.30
C ALA A 28 0.89 -30.48 -8.50
N SER A 29 0.54 -31.26 -7.48
CA SER A 29 -0.57 -30.96 -6.56
C SER A 29 -0.34 -29.67 -5.78
N SER A 30 0.88 -29.46 -5.28
CA SER A 30 1.34 -28.22 -4.63
C SER A 30 1.20 -27.01 -5.55
N ALA A 31 1.69 -27.11 -6.79
CA ALA A 31 1.62 -26.03 -7.77
C ALA A 31 0.17 -25.68 -8.17
N VAL A 32 -0.70 -26.68 -8.32
CA VAL A 32 -2.13 -26.49 -8.60
C VAL A 32 -2.84 -25.81 -7.43
N SER A 33 -2.55 -26.21 -6.20
CA SER A 33 -3.11 -25.59 -4.98
C SER A 33 -2.64 -24.15 -4.79
N ALA A 34 -1.37 -23.86 -5.08
CA ALA A 34 -0.81 -22.51 -5.08
C ALA A 34 -1.48 -21.62 -6.14
N ARG A 35 -1.69 -22.14 -7.35
CA ARG A 35 -2.34 -21.43 -8.44
C ARG A 35 -3.82 -21.18 -8.15
N ALA A 36 -4.53 -22.14 -7.57
CA ALA A 36 -5.93 -22.00 -7.16
C ALA A 36 -6.10 -20.99 -6.00
N ARG A 37 -5.15 -20.93 -5.05
CA ARG A 37 -5.12 -19.89 -4.01
C ARG A 37 -4.90 -18.51 -4.62
N GLN A 38 -3.96 -18.40 -5.56
CA GLN A 38 -3.66 -17.15 -6.25
C GLN A 38 -4.83 -16.66 -7.11
N GLU A 39 -5.56 -17.57 -7.74
CA GLU A 39 -6.75 -17.28 -8.54
C GLU A 39 -7.96 -16.89 -7.67
N LYS A 40 -8.12 -17.53 -6.50
CA LYS A 40 -9.13 -17.17 -5.51
C LYS A 40 -8.88 -15.79 -4.89
N ASP A 41 -7.62 -15.48 -4.54
CA ASP A 41 -7.23 -14.15 -4.07
C ASP A 41 -7.48 -13.08 -5.15
N ARG A 42 -7.33 -13.42 -6.45
CA ARG A 42 -7.61 -12.52 -7.57
C ARG A 42 -9.10 -12.29 -7.84
N ALA A 43 -9.95 -13.23 -7.44
CA ALA A 43 -11.38 -13.21 -7.69
C ALA A 43 -12.18 -12.41 -6.63
N GLU A 44 -11.64 -12.25 -5.42
CA GLU A 44 -12.27 -11.45 -4.34
C GLU A 44 -12.20 -9.93 -4.55
N ASP A 45 -11.46 -9.44 -5.56
CA ASP A 45 -11.17 -8.01 -5.77
C ASP A 45 -12.03 -7.31 -6.85
N ARG A 46 -13.10 -7.93 -7.35
CA ARG A 46 -13.91 -7.34 -8.43
C ARG A 46 -15.27 -6.83 -7.98
N GLU A 47 -15.27 -5.63 -7.41
CA GLU A 47 -16.38 -4.68 -7.53
C GLU A 47 -16.06 -3.73 -8.68
N THR A 48 -16.59 -4.00 -9.88
CA THR A 48 -16.42 -3.12 -11.04
C THR A 48 -17.48 -2.02 -11.02
N GLY A 49 -17.18 -0.89 -10.40
CA GLY A 49 -18.02 0.31 -10.42
C GLY A 49 -17.27 1.53 -9.88
N GLY A 50 -17.53 2.72 -10.45
CA GLY A 50 -16.95 3.97 -9.96
C GLY A 50 -17.30 4.18 -8.49
N VAL A 51 -16.27 4.40 -7.67
CA VAL A 51 -16.45 4.61 -6.22
C VAL A 51 -17.36 5.81 -6.01
N LYS A 52 -18.51 5.59 -5.35
CA LYS A 52 -19.42 6.69 -4.99
C LYS A 52 -18.63 7.71 -4.17
N PHE A 53 -18.70 8.98 -4.56
CA PHE A 53 -18.00 10.10 -3.90
C PHE A 53 -18.29 10.17 -2.39
N GLU A 54 -19.43 9.64 -1.98
CA GLU A 54 -19.85 9.45 -0.59
C GLU A 54 -18.91 8.54 0.22
N ILE A 55 -18.35 7.49 -0.39
CA ILE A 55 -17.40 6.58 0.27
C ILE A 55 -16.04 7.25 0.41
N ALA A 56 -15.59 7.98 -0.61
CA ALA A 56 -14.37 8.78 -0.53
C ALA A 56 -14.48 9.88 0.53
N ALA A 57 -15.63 10.55 0.62
CA ALA A 57 -15.90 11.56 1.64
C ALA A 57 -15.95 10.95 3.05
N GLN A 58 -16.53 9.76 3.23
CA GLN A 58 -16.53 9.04 4.51
C GLN A 58 -15.11 8.56 4.90
N TYR A 59 -14.28 8.17 3.93
CA TYR A 59 -12.88 7.79 4.16
C TYR A 59 -12.04 8.99 4.62
N ILE A 60 -12.21 10.14 3.96
CA ILE A 60 -11.56 11.39 4.34
C ILE A 60 -12.07 11.89 5.71
N ALA A 61 -13.37 11.78 5.99
CA ALA A 61 -13.93 12.11 7.30
C ALA A 61 -13.45 11.17 8.42
N ALA A 62 -13.13 9.91 8.10
CA ALA A 62 -12.53 8.96 9.03
C ALA A 62 -11.02 9.21 9.27
N ALA A 63 -10.32 9.75 8.26
CA ALA A 63 -8.90 10.06 8.32
C ALA A 63 -8.55 11.14 9.37
N GLY A 64 -9.49 12.00 9.75
CA GLY A 64 -9.28 12.97 10.84
C GLY A 64 -10.47 13.91 11.07
N SER A 65 -10.42 14.67 12.18
CA SER A 65 -11.43 15.71 12.43
C SER A 65 -11.43 16.74 11.29
N CYS A 66 -12.60 17.06 10.74
CA CYS A 66 -12.75 17.93 9.56
C CYS A 66 -11.97 19.26 9.65
N TRP A 67 -11.78 19.79 10.86
CA TRP A 67 -11.00 21.00 11.10
C TRP A 67 -9.51 20.83 10.76
N TYR A 68 -8.90 19.67 11.05
CA TYR A 68 -7.49 19.40 10.78
C TYR A 68 -7.23 19.30 9.27
N LEU A 69 -8.13 18.63 8.55
CA LEU A 69 -8.05 18.55 7.09
C LEU A 69 -8.29 19.90 6.44
N SER A 70 -9.25 20.67 6.93
CA SER A 70 -9.52 22.03 6.45
C SER A 70 -8.31 22.94 6.67
N LEU A 71 -7.66 22.87 7.85
CA LEU A 71 -6.42 23.59 8.14
C LEU A 71 -5.31 23.18 7.17
N LEU A 72 -5.12 21.88 6.93
CA LEU A 72 -4.13 21.36 6.00
C LEU A 72 -4.37 21.90 4.59
N THR A 73 -5.61 21.86 4.10
CA THR A 73 -5.96 22.42 2.78
C THR A 73 -5.68 23.92 2.69
N ILE A 74 -6.00 24.70 3.73
CA ILE A 74 -5.72 26.15 3.75
C ILE A 74 -4.21 26.41 3.66
N VAL A 75 -3.39 25.66 4.41
CA VAL A 75 -1.92 25.77 4.34
C VAL A 75 -1.39 25.40 2.95
N MET A 76 -1.97 24.39 2.29
CA MET A 76 -1.61 24.04 0.91
C MET A 76 -1.94 25.17 -0.06
N LEU A 77 -3.11 25.79 0.07
CA LEU A 77 -3.54 26.91 -0.77
C LEU A 77 -2.65 28.14 -0.56
N ALA A 78 -2.24 28.42 0.69
CA ALA A 78 -1.29 29.49 0.97
C ALA A 78 0.06 29.29 0.25
N GLY A 79 0.51 28.04 0.11
CA GLY A 79 1.68 27.70 -0.69
C GLY A 79 1.51 28.05 -2.18
N GLN A 80 0.33 27.81 -2.75
CA GLN A 80 0.04 28.17 -4.14
C GLN A 80 0.05 29.69 -4.35
N VAL A 81 -0.51 30.45 -3.40
CA VAL A 81 -0.45 31.92 -3.43
C VAL A 81 1.00 32.41 -3.37
N LEU A 82 1.83 31.82 -2.51
CA LEU A 82 3.26 32.17 -2.42
C LEU A 82 4.00 31.89 -3.73
N LEU A 83 3.72 30.77 -4.39
CA LEU A 83 4.27 30.45 -5.70
C LEU A 83 3.81 31.45 -6.78
N LEU A 84 2.54 31.83 -6.80
CA LEU A 84 2.04 32.85 -7.72
C LEU A 84 2.69 34.21 -7.50
N MET A 85 2.87 34.61 -6.23
CA MET A 85 3.57 35.85 -5.87
C MET A 85 5.03 35.83 -6.31
N MET A 86 5.71 34.70 -6.13
CA MET A 86 7.08 34.48 -6.62
C MET A 86 7.14 34.60 -8.15
N SER A 87 6.26 33.89 -8.87
CA SER A 87 6.22 33.94 -10.33
C SER A 87 5.91 35.35 -10.86
N TRP A 88 4.99 36.07 -10.21
CA TRP A 88 4.69 37.45 -10.54
C TRP A 88 5.90 38.38 -10.32
N TYR A 89 6.59 38.26 -9.18
CA TYR A 89 7.79 39.04 -8.90
C TYR A 89 8.90 38.81 -9.94
N PHE A 90 9.13 37.56 -10.34
CA PHE A 90 10.13 37.24 -11.37
C PHE A 90 9.75 37.77 -12.74
N GLY A 91 8.45 37.82 -13.07
CA GLY A 91 7.96 38.45 -14.29
C GLY A 91 8.27 39.95 -14.31
N GLU A 92 7.98 40.65 -13.21
CA GLU A 92 8.26 42.08 -13.06
C GLU A 92 9.78 42.34 -13.05
N TRP A 93 10.55 41.54 -12.31
CA TRP A 93 12.01 41.66 -12.24
C TRP A 93 12.67 41.49 -13.62
N ALA A 94 12.16 40.59 -14.46
CA ALA A 94 12.64 40.40 -15.82
C ALA A 94 12.33 41.58 -16.77
N ALA A 95 11.32 42.40 -16.45
CA ALA A 95 10.92 43.57 -17.24
C ALA A 95 11.69 44.85 -16.87
N GLN A 96 12.45 44.85 -15.77
CA GLN A 96 13.21 46.02 -15.31
C GLN A 96 14.42 46.32 -16.20
N ASP A 97 14.90 47.57 -16.16
CA ASP A 97 16.16 47.95 -16.81
C ASP A 97 17.37 47.21 -16.20
N GLN A 98 18.41 46.97 -17.03
CA GLN A 98 19.58 46.16 -16.64
C GLN A 98 20.28 46.66 -15.37
N GLU A 99 20.40 47.98 -15.16
CA GLU A 99 20.98 48.54 -13.93
C GLU A 99 20.15 48.23 -12.69
N GLN A 100 18.82 48.21 -12.83
CA GLN A 100 17.88 47.98 -11.74
C GLN A 100 17.78 46.49 -11.41
N GLN A 101 17.91 45.63 -12.42
CA GLN A 101 18.02 44.18 -12.24
C GLN A 101 19.27 43.78 -11.44
N GLN A 102 20.41 44.41 -11.75
CA GLN A 102 21.70 44.16 -11.09
C GLN A 102 21.84 44.89 -9.75
N SER A 103 20.86 45.70 -9.36
CA SER A 103 20.85 46.34 -8.05
C SER A 103 20.93 45.29 -6.94
N PRO A 104 21.79 45.47 -5.92
CA PRO A 104 21.91 44.53 -4.81
C PRO A 104 20.58 44.34 -4.06
N ARG A 105 19.68 45.34 -4.11
CA ARG A 105 18.35 45.25 -3.52
C ARG A 105 17.47 44.22 -4.24
N SER A 106 17.39 44.28 -5.56
CA SER A 106 16.55 43.40 -6.38
C SER A 106 16.99 41.94 -6.27
N ILE A 107 18.31 41.73 -6.29
CA ILE A 107 18.94 40.42 -6.08
C ILE A 107 18.66 39.89 -4.67
N GLY A 108 18.78 40.76 -3.65
CA GLY A 108 18.48 40.39 -2.26
C GLY A 108 17.03 39.94 -2.07
N ILE A 109 16.07 40.63 -2.69
CA ILE A 109 14.64 40.25 -2.65
C ILE A 109 14.43 38.92 -3.39
N ALA A 110 15.03 38.72 -4.56
CA ALA A 110 14.92 37.47 -5.33
C ALA A 110 15.45 36.26 -4.55
N ILE A 111 16.63 36.39 -3.94
CA ILE A 111 17.23 35.34 -3.10
C ILE A 111 16.35 35.09 -1.87
N GLY A 112 15.88 36.14 -1.19
CA GLY A 112 15.01 36.03 -0.02
C GLY A 112 13.70 35.30 -0.31
N LEU A 113 13.04 35.66 -1.42
CA LEU A 113 11.82 34.97 -1.88
C LEU A 113 12.09 33.52 -2.26
N GLY A 114 13.21 33.23 -2.93
CA GLY A 114 13.63 31.87 -3.26
C GLY A 114 13.85 31.00 -2.02
N LEU A 115 14.57 31.50 -1.02
CA LEU A 115 14.80 30.81 0.25
C LEU A 115 13.51 30.60 1.04
N LEU A 116 12.62 31.60 1.06
CA LEU A 116 11.30 31.49 1.70
C LEU A 116 10.46 30.39 1.03
N CYS A 117 10.41 30.37 -0.30
CA CYS A 117 9.68 29.37 -1.05
C CYS A 117 10.25 27.95 -0.83
N LEU A 118 11.58 27.82 -0.80
CA LEU A 118 12.25 26.56 -0.51
C LEU A 118 11.91 26.06 0.91
N GLY A 119 12.06 26.93 1.91
CA GLY A 119 11.73 26.60 3.30
C GLY A 119 10.27 26.20 3.48
N TRP A 120 9.35 26.94 2.85
CA TRP A 120 7.93 26.61 2.84
C TRP A 120 7.65 25.23 2.21
N SER A 121 8.29 24.93 1.07
CA SER A 121 8.15 23.63 0.39
C SER A 121 8.63 22.46 1.25
N ILE A 122 9.77 22.62 1.93
CA ILE A 122 10.29 21.59 2.85
C ILE A 122 9.35 21.40 4.04
N MET A 123 8.92 22.50 4.68
CA MET A 123 7.97 22.46 5.80
C MET A 123 6.67 21.75 5.38
N ARG A 124 6.13 22.10 4.21
CA ARG A 124 4.94 21.46 3.62
C ARG A 124 5.14 19.95 3.48
N ALA A 125 6.27 19.53 2.91
CA ALA A 125 6.57 18.12 2.70
C ALA A 125 6.65 17.35 4.03
N VAL A 126 7.37 17.88 5.03
CA VAL A 126 7.49 17.26 6.35
C VAL A 126 6.12 17.15 7.04
N TRP A 127 5.29 18.20 6.95
CA TRP A 127 4.00 18.22 7.62
C TRP A 127 3.02 17.22 7.00
N VAL A 128 2.98 17.13 5.66
CA VAL A 128 2.18 16.12 4.94
C VAL A 128 2.65 14.71 5.28
N LEU A 129 3.97 14.46 5.31
CA LEU A 129 4.51 13.16 5.71
C LEU A 129 4.09 12.77 7.13
N MET A 130 4.16 13.70 8.09
CA MET A 130 3.69 13.42 9.45
C MET A 130 2.18 13.14 9.51
N ALA A 131 1.38 13.86 8.73
CA ALA A 131 -0.05 13.61 8.63
C ALA A 131 -0.34 12.21 8.07
N MET A 132 0.40 11.78 7.03
CA MET A 132 0.26 10.45 6.43
C MET A 132 0.69 9.34 7.38
N VAL A 133 1.84 9.48 8.04
CA VAL A 133 2.30 8.50 9.04
C VAL A 133 1.28 8.36 10.17
N GLY A 134 0.72 9.48 10.66
CA GLY A 134 -0.32 9.45 11.68
C GLY A 134 -1.62 8.77 11.19
N ALA A 135 -2.02 9.03 9.94
CA ALA A 135 -3.18 8.38 9.34
C ALA A 135 -2.98 6.86 9.15
N SER A 136 -1.82 6.45 8.64
CA SER A 136 -1.44 5.05 8.43
C SER A 136 -1.40 4.28 9.75
N GLN A 137 -0.81 4.86 10.80
CA GLN A 137 -0.82 4.29 12.15
C GLN A 137 -2.25 4.09 12.70
N LYS A 138 -3.09 5.12 12.58
CA LYS A 138 -4.48 5.05 13.07
C LYS A 138 -5.31 4.01 12.32
N LEU A 139 -5.11 3.91 11.00
CA LEU A 139 -5.78 2.91 10.16
C LEU A 139 -5.31 1.49 10.55
N HIS A 140 -4.01 1.30 10.69
CA HIS A 140 -3.40 0.05 11.12
C HIS A 140 -3.93 -0.38 12.50
N ASP A 141 -3.96 0.51 13.49
CA ASP A 141 -4.45 0.22 14.83
C ASP A 141 -5.94 -0.16 14.83
N THR A 142 -6.75 0.55 14.03
CA THR A 142 -8.18 0.26 13.89
C THR A 142 -8.40 -1.12 13.26
N MET A 143 -7.67 -1.44 12.19
CA MET A 143 -7.76 -2.75 11.54
C MET A 143 -7.27 -3.86 12.46
N PHE A 144 -6.11 -3.68 13.11
CA PHE A 144 -5.55 -4.66 14.04
C PHE A 144 -6.50 -4.96 15.20
N HIS A 145 -7.07 -3.92 15.81
CA HIS A 145 -8.04 -4.05 16.90
C HIS A 145 -9.29 -4.83 16.49
N ASN A 146 -9.80 -4.59 15.28
CA ASN A 146 -10.94 -5.33 14.76
C ASN A 146 -10.61 -6.80 14.52
N VAL A 147 -9.40 -7.09 14.04
CA VAL A 147 -8.96 -8.45 13.69
C VAL A 147 -8.77 -9.32 14.91
N VAL A 148 -8.14 -8.80 15.97
CA VAL A 148 -7.93 -9.54 17.22
C VAL A 148 -9.27 -9.91 17.89
N ARG A 149 -10.36 -9.19 17.59
CA ARG A 149 -11.70 -9.45 18.11
C ARG A 149 -12.54 -10.41 17.27
N LEU A 150 -12.03 -10.88 16.13
CA LEU A 150 -12.76 -11.82 15.29
C LEU A 150 -12.86 -13.19 15.98
N PRO A 151 -14.00 -13.90 15.83
CA PRO A 151 -14.16 -15.22 16.42
C PRO A 151 -13.15 -16.20 15.80
N THR A 152 -12.63 -17.15 16.59
CA THR A 152 -11.63 -18.14 16.13
C THR A 152 -12.06 -18.90 14.87
N ARG A 153 -13.37 -19.16 14.69
CA ARG A 153 -13.95 -19.74 13.47
C ARG A 153 -13.60 -19.01 12.16
N PHE A 154 -13.38 -17.69 12.24
CA PHE A 154 -12.99 -16.88 11.09
C PHE A 154 -11.57 -17.23 10.64
N PHE A 155 -10.68 -17.49 11.60
CA PHE A 155 -9.28 -17.84 11.32
C PHE A 155 -9.11 -19.28 10.82
N ASP A 156 -10.06 -20.17 11.10
CA ASP A 156 -10.08 -21.53 10.53
C ASP A 156 -10.31 -21.51 9.01
N THR A 157 -11.05 -20.51 8.52
CA THR A 157 -11.38 -20.36 7.09
C THR A 157 -10.42 -19.38 6.39
N ASN A 158 -9.91 -18.39 7.13
CA ASN A 158 -9.01 -17.35 6.66
C ASN A 158 -7.72 -17.35 7.49
N PRO A 159 -6.65 -18.00 7.02
CA PRO A 159 -5.40 -18.02 7.75
C PRO A 159 -4.90 -16.60 7.96
N SER A 160 -4.44 -16.31 9.18
CA SER A 160 -3.98 -14.98 9.61
C SER A 160 -2.96 -14.35 8.66
N GLY A 161 -2.10 -15.16 8.03
CA GLY A 161 -1.16 -14.69 7.01
C GLY A 161 -1.81 -14.11 5.75
N ARG A 162 -2.96 -14.63 5.30
CA ARG A 162 -3.71 -14.07 4.14
C ARG A 162 -4.34 -12.73 4.52
N VAL A 163 -4.92 -12.67 5.71
CA VAL A 163 -5.55 -11.48 6.27
C VAL A 163 -4.52 -10.35 6.43
N LEU A 164 -3.34 -10.66 6.98
CA LEU A 164 -2.23 -9.71 7.10
C LEU A 164 -1.71 -9.26 5.73
N ASN A 165 -1.51 -10.18 4.78
CA ASN A 165 -1.04 -9.86 3.44
C ASN A 165 -2.00 -8.95 2.66
N ARG A 166 -3.31 -9.07 2.90
CA ARG A 166 -4.33 -8.19 2.32
C ARG A 166 -4.29 -6.81 2.96
N PHE A 167 -4.27 -6.71 4.29
CA PHE A 167 -4.17 -5.42 4.97
C PHE A 167 -2.88 -4.66 4.63
N SER A 168 -1.74 -5.34 4.57
CA SER A 168 -0.48 -4.68 4.19
C SER A 168 -0.52 -4.16 2.75
N LYS A 169 -1.18 -4.87 1.82
CA LYS A 169 -1.37 -4.38 0.45
C LYS A 169 -2.35 -3.21 0.36
N ASP A 170 -3.46 -3.28 1.08
CA ASP A 170 -4.49 -2.24 1.04
C ASP A 170 -4.02 -0.94 1.71
N ILE A 171 -3.29 -1.04 2.84
CA ILE A 171 -2.65 0.11 3.49
C ILE A 171 -1.53 0.65 2.60
N GLY A 172 -0.69 -0.22 2.02
CA GLY A 172 0.36 0.22 1.10
C GLY A 172 -0.19 0.95 -0.12
N PHE A 173 -1.28 0.47 -0.72
CA PHE A 173 -1.93 1.14 -1.83
C PHE A 173 -2.52 2.51 -1.44
N ALA A 174 -3.12 2.61 -0.25
CA ALA A 174 -3.62 3.89 0.27
C ALA A 174 -2.46 4.87 0.54
N ASP A 175 -1.38 4.41 1.17
CA ASP A 175 -0.19 5.20 1.48
C ASP A 175 0.58 5.62 0.22
N ASP A 176 0.55 4.83 -0.85
CA ASP A 176 1.18 5.17 -2.14
C ASP A 176 0.34 6.17 -2.96
N LEU A 177 -0.99 6.10 -2.88
CA LEU A 177 -1.90 6.95 -3.66
C LEU A 177 -2.01 8.37 -3.10
N MET A 178 -1.87 8.53 -1.78
CA MET A 178 -2.03 9.83 -1.14
C MET A 178 -0.93 10.85 -1.53
N PRO A 179 0.39 10.55 -1.50
CA PRO A 179 1.42 11.51 -1.90
C PRO A 179 1.24 11.99 -3.34
N ALA A 180 0.87 11.09 -4.25
CA ALA A 180 0.69 11.39 -5.67
C ALA A 180 -0.55 12.27 -5.96
N THR A 181 -1.48 12.40 -5.02
CA THR A 181 -2.67 13.25 -5.18
C THR A 181 -2.52 14.63 -4.53
N PHE A 182 -1.57 14.80 -3.59
CA PHE A 182 -1.33 16.06 -2.88
C PHE A 182 -0.12 16.87 -3.39
N PHE A 183 0.71 16.29 -4.26
CA PHE A 183 1.79 16.96 -5.00
C PHE A 183 1.38 17.21 -6.44
#